data_AF-A0ABD6A2M0-F1
#
_entry.id   AF-A0ABD6A2M0-F1
#
_cell.length_a   1.000
_cell.length_b   1.000
_cell.length_c   1.000
_cell.angle_alpha   90.00
_cell.angle_beta   90.00
_cell.angle_gamma   90.00
#
_symmetry.space_group_name_H-M   'P 1'
#
loop_
_entity.id
_entity.type
_entity.pdbx_description
1 polymer ?
#
loop_
_entity_poly.entity_id
_entity_poly.type
_entity_poly.pdbx_seq_one_letter_code
_entity_poly.pdbx_strand_id
1 'polypeptide(L)'
;MPTQPHPILEIDADFGGSLGQQTGRFEFRKATVEETVAGYLVDSALSDVIGLLSEYLPTDDGARKGITIDAGGGQHVFEVDITSLGAEDGQWGYSNDETVLDQATATGGDRVQKMHVLMRYLTIGSVDSFTPARLIYGEYAPGGVMPQDHLPVFLEDPNILADRETATSFDGSITFVETTALDQTLSGTQQTPD
;
A
#
# COMPACT_ATOMS: atom_id res chain seq x y z
N MET A 1 -24.61 4.38 1.09
CA MET A 1 -23.59 3.46 1.63
C MET A 1 -22.30 4.26 1.67
N PRO A 2 -21.54 4.27 2.77
CA PRO A 2 -20.36 5.11 2.87
C PRO A 2 -19.23 4.54 2.02
N THR A 3 -18.81 5.29 1.00
CA THR A 3 -17.51 5.08 0.36
C THR A 3 -16.41 5.72 1.20
N GLN A 4 -15.23 5.14 1.19
CA GLN A 4 -14.05 5.74 1.83
C GLN A 4 -13.44 6.79 0.88
N PRO A 5 -13.54 8.10 1.18
CA PRO A 5 -13.25 9.17 0.22
C PRO A 5 -11.76 9.43 -0.01
N HIS A 6 -10.89 8.93 0.88
CA HIS A 6 -9.45 9.07 0.81
C HIS A 6 -8.78 7.73 1.15
N PRO A 7 -7.62 7.40 0.54
CA PRO A 7 -6.95 6.15 0.83
C PRO A 7 -6.48 6.08 2.27
N ILE A 8 -6.61 4.88 2.86
CA ILE A 8 -6.05 4.57 4.15
C ILE A 8 -5.23 3.29 4.03
N LEU A 9 -3.97 3.38 4.42
CA LEU A 9 -3.04 2.26 4.45
C LEU A 9 -2.90 1.75 5.87
N GLU A 10 -3.07 0.44 6.05
CA GLU A 10 -2.72 -0.24 7.30
C GLU A 10 -1.58 -1.23 7.09
N ILE A 11 -0.56 -1.13 7.94
CA ILE A 11 0.62 -2.00 7.93
C ILE A 11 0.79 -2.61 9.32
N ASP A 12 0.89 -3.93 9.39
CA ASP A 12 1.30 -4.62 10.61
C ASP A 12 2.83 -4.62 10.71
N ALA A 13 3.36 -4.25 11.88
CA ALA A 13 4.79 -4.18 12.12
C ALA A 13 5.14 -4.56 13.56
N ASP A 14 6.26 -5.25 13.75
CA ASP A 14 6.80 -5.58 15.07
C ASP A 14 7.92 -4.60 15.45
N PHE A 15 7.62 -3.70 16.40
CA PHE A 15 8.59 -2.74 16.92
C PHE A 15 9.46 -3.31 18.03
N GLY A 16 9.19 -4.54 18.48
CA GLY A 16 9.86 -5.19 19.59
C GLY A 16 9.72 -4.44 20.92
N GLY A 17 10.48 -4.88 21.92
CA GLY A 17 10.54 -4.24 23.23
C GLY A 17 9.17 -4.15 23.92
N SER A 18 8.87 -2.99 24.49
CA SER A 18 7.58 -2.72 25.16
C SER A 18 6.44 -2.36 24.21
N LEU A 19 6.74 -2.03 22.95
CA LEU A 19 5.74 -1.67 21.95
C LEU A 19 5.18 -2.90 21.23
N GLY A 20 6.02 -3.92 20.98
CA GLY A 20 5.60 -5.18 20.36
C GLY A 20 4.97 -4.99 18.97
N GLN A 21 4.03 -5.86 18.63
CA GLN A 21 3.27 -5.75 17.38
C GLN A 21 2.28 -4.60 17.42
N GLN A 22 2.29 -3.81 16.36
CA GLN A 22 1.41 -2.67 16.14
C GLN A 22 0.88 -2.67 14.71
N THR A 23 -0.38 -2.26 14.56
CA THR A 23 -0.96 -1.95 13.25
C THR A 23 -0.93 -0.43 13.08
N GLY A 24 -0.10 0.05 12.16
CA GLY A 24 -0.04 1.45 11.81
C GLY A 24 -1.12 1.78 10.81
N ARG A 25 -1.92 2.82 11.08
CA ARG A 25 -2.93 3.36 10.16
C ARG A 25 -2.48 4.71 9.64
N PHE A 26 -2.50 4.89 8.32
CA PHE A 26 -2.04 6.09 7.64
C PHE A 26 -3.17 6.64 6.76
N GLU A 27 -3.70 7.81 7.11
CA GLU A 27 -4.77 8.45 6.34
C GLU A 27 -4.21 9.46 5.34
N PHE A 28 -4.42 9.22 4.05
CA PHE A 28 -3.94 10.09 2.98
C PHE A 28 -5.04 11.07 2.52
N ARG A 29 -5.53 11.89 3.46
CA ARG A 29 -6.73 12.75 3.26
C ARG A 29 -6.66 13.75 2.11
N LYS A 30 -5.46 14.12 1.70
CA LYS A 30 -5.21 15.10 0.62
C LYS A 30 -4.56 14.45 -0.59
N ALA A 31 -4.51 13.12 -0.63
CA ALA A 31 -3.92 12.42 -1.75
C ALA A 31 -4.81 12.43 -2.99
N THR A 32 -4.17 12.39 -4.15
CA THR A 32 -4.81 12.10 -5.42
C THR A 32 -4.61 10.61 -5.73
N VAL A 33 -5.62 9.96 -6.31
CA VAL A 33 -5.59 8.53 -6.60
C VAL A 33 -5.93 8.30 -8.05
N GLU A 34 -5.05 7.59 -8.74
CA GLU A 34 -5.32 7.01 -10.05
C GLU A 34 -5.49 5.49 -9.90
N GLU A 35 -6.66 4.98 -10.26
CA GLU A 35 -6.96 3.54 -10.23
C GLU A 35 -6.90 2.98 -11.65
N THR A 36 -6.08 1.95 -11.83
CA THR A 36 -5.99 1.17 -13.07
C THR A 36 -6.41 -0.27 -12.78
N VAL A 37 -7.34 -0.79 -13.57
CA VAL A 37 -7.72 -2.21 -13.55
C VAL A 37 -7.15 -2.88 -14.79
N ALA A 38 -6.10 -3.67 -14.62
CA ALA A 38 -5.46 -4.41 -15.71
C ALA A 38 -6.17 -5.76 -15.93
N GLY A 39 -6.94 -5.91 -17.00
CA GLY A 39 -7.56 -7.19 -17.38
C GLY A 39 -6.55 -8.20 -17.96
N TYR A 40 -6.82 -9.51 -17.79
CA TYR A 40 -6.07 -10.68 -18.30
C TYR A 40 -4.78 -10.34 -19.07
N LEU A 41 -3.66 -10.25 -18.35
CA LEU A 41 -2.34 -10.04 -18.94
C LEU A 41 -1.88 -11.34 -19.61
N VAL A 42 -2.39 -11.63 -20.81
CA VAL A 42 -1.83 -12.66 -21.70
C VAL A 42 -0.57 -12.08 -22.34
N ASP A 43 0.58 -12.36 -21.72
CA ASP A 43 1.98 -12.24 -22.19
C ASP A 43 2.50 -10.88 -22.73
N SER A 44 1.70 -9.97 -23.26
CA SER A 44 2.19 -8.73 -23.88
C SER A 44 2.18 -7.52 -22.94
N ALA A 45 1.08 -7.29 -22.21
CA ALA A 45 0.97 -6.14 -21.31
C ALA A 45 1.75 -6.32 -19.99
N LEU A 46 2.11 -7.57 -19.63
CA LEU A 46 3.07 -7.83 -18.56
C LEU A 46 4.45 -7.27 -18.94
N SER A 47 4.83 -7.27 -20.22
CA SER A 47 6.11 -6.69 -20.68
C SER A 47 6.12 -5.18 -20.62
N ASP A 48 4.96 -4.52 -20.65
CA ASP A 48 4.83 -3.06 -20.55
C ASP A 48 4.78 -2.61 -19.08
N VAL A 49 4.10 -3.35 -18.20
CA VAL A 49 4.11 -3.10 -16.74
C VAL A 49 5.46 -3.49 -16.13
N ILE A 50 6.02 -4.66 -16.47
CA ILE A 50 7.41 -5.01 -16.14
C ILE A 50 8.37 -4.05 -16.84
N GLY A 51 8.03 -3.55 -18.04
CA GLY A 51 8.79 -2.52 -18.75
C GLY A 51 8.92 -1.25 -17.91
N LEU A 52 7.80 -0.75 -17.40
CA LEU A 52 7.72 0.37 -16.45
C LEU A 52 8.51 0.09 -15.16
N LEU A 53 8.38 -1.11 -14.59
CA LEU A 53 9.13 -1.51 -13.38
C LEU A 53 10.64 -1.71 -13.64
N SER A 54 11.02 -2.15 -14.83
CA SER A 54 12.41 -2.43 -15.23
C SER A 54 13.19 -1.19 -15.66
N GLU A 55 12.51 -0.10 -16.02
CA GLU A 55 13.13 1.19 -16.29
C GLU A 55 13.57 1.90 -15.00
N TYR A 56 12.98 1.55 -13.85
CA TYR A 56 13.27 2.14 -12.54
C TYR A 56 14.11 1.24 -11.59
N LEU A 57 14.16 -0.07 -11.82
CA LEU A 57 15.02 -0.98 -11.05
C LEU A 57 16.43 -1.06 -11.65
N PRO A 58 17.51 -0.77 -10.89
CA PRO A 58 18.87 -0.94 -11.40
C PRO A 58 19.11 -2.42 -11.72
N THR A 59 19.56 -2.65 -12.96
CA THR A 59 19.97 -3.96 -13.50
C THR A 59 21.22 -4.44 -12.79
N ASP A 60 21.06 -5.04 -11.61
CA ASP A 60 22.12 -5.82 -10.96
C ASP A 60 21.67 -7.27 -10.80
N ASP A 61 22.44 -8.16 -11.43
CA ASP A 61 22.20 -9.59 -11.54
C ASP A 61 22.24 -10.25 -10.15
N GLY A 62 21.09 -10.60 -9.56
CA GLY A 62 21.15 -11.41 -8.34
C GLY A 62 19.88 -11.84 -7.61
N ALA A 63 18.73 -11.19 -7.76
CA ALA A 63 17.58 -11.51 -6.89
C ALA A 63 16.23 -11.40 -7.59
N ARG A 64 15.98 -12.24 -8.60
CA ARG A 64 14.60 -12.53 -9.03
C ARG A 64 13.94 -13.48 -8.03
N LYS A 65 13.45 -12.95 -6.91
CA LYS A 65 12.42 -13.64 -6.12
C LYS A 65 11.08 -13.41 -6.81
N GLY A 66 10.48 -14.50 -7.27
CA GLY A 66 9.34 -14.49 -8.19
C GLY A 66 8.11 -13.78 -7.61
N ILE A 67 7.71 -12.72 -8.29
CA ILE A 67 6.35 -12.17 -8.20
C ILE A 67 5.45 -13.20 -8.89
N THR A 68 4.58 -13.86 -8.13
CA THR A 68 3.60 -14.81 -8.68
C THR A 68 2.32 -14.05 -8.95
N ILE A 69 2.10 -13.67 -10.21
CA ILE A 69 0.84 -13.09 -10.69
C ILE A 69 0.03 -14.26 -11.26
N ASP A 70 -1.00 -14.71 -10.54
CA ASP A 70 -1.87 -15.77 -11.04
C ASP A 70 -2.99 -15.17 -11.90
N ALA A 71 -3.12 -15.70 -13.11
CA ALA A 71 -3.92 -15.14 -14.18
C ALA A 71 -5.39 -15.57 -14.05
N GLY A 72 -6.28 -14.66 -13.65
CA GLY A 72 -7.72 -14.94 -13.65
C GLY A 72 -8.68 -13.81 -13.26
N GLY A 73 -8.24 -12.81 -12.51
CA GLY A 73 -9.01 -11.59 -12.19
C GLY A 73 -8.22 -10.36 -12.64
N GLY A 74 -8.89 -9.29 -13.06
CA GLY A 74 -8.18 -8.06 -13.36
C GLY A 74 -7.43 -7.57 -12.12
N GLN A 75 -6.16 -7.21 -12.25
CA GLN A 75 -5.35 -6.74 -11.12
C GLN A 75 -5.62 -5.25 -10.90
N HIS A 76 -5.98 -4.88 -9.68
CA HIS A 76 -6.11 -3.47 -9.30
C HIS A 76 -4.75 -2.87 -8.95
N VAL A 77 -4.42 -1.74 -9.58
CA VAL A 77 -3.24 -0.91 -9.28
C VAL A 77 -3.73 0.48 -8.93
N PHE A 78 -3.26 1.01 -7.78
CA PHE A 78 -3.56 2.35 -7.33
C PHE A 78 -2.27 3.16 -7.21
N GLU A 79 -2.14 4.18 -8.05
CA GLU A 79 -1.07 5.18 -7.91
C GLU A 79 -1.58 6.30 -7.03
N VAL A 80 -0.91 6.53 -5.90
CA VAL A 80 -1.34 7.50 -4.88
C VAL A 80 -0.27 8.55 -4.66
N ASP A 81 -0.59 9.77 -5.10
CA ASP A 81 0.19 10.97 -4.83
C ASP A 81 -0.22 11.54 -3.48
N ILE A 82 0.68 11.52 -2.52
CA ILE A 82 0.50 11.96 -1.15
C ILE A 82 0.97 13.41 -1.02
N THR A 83 0.12 14.26 -0.48
CA THR A 83 0.52 15.55 0.09
C THR A 83 0.07 15.57 1.55
N SER A 84 1.00 15.80 2.48
CA SER A 84 0.73 15.83 3.93
C SER A 84 1.11 17.20 4.48
N LEU A 85 0.20 17.84 5.23
CA LEU A 85 0.32 19.20 5.78
C LEU A 85 0.51 19.25 7.32
N GLY A 86 0.72 18.10 7.98
CA GLY A 86 0.86 18.02 9.44
C GLY A 86 -0.45 17.60 10.12
N ALA A 87 -0.94 18.33 11.13
CA ALA A 87 -2.01 17.87 12.03
C ALA A 87 -3.36 17.54 11.34
N GLU A 88 -3.66 18.13 10.18
CA GLU A 88 -4.92 17.88 9.46
C GLU A 88 -4.99 16.53 8.72
N ASP A 89 -3.89 15.79 8.65
CA ASP A 89 -3.76 14.59 7.82
C ASP A 89 -4.36 13.32 8.46
N GLY A 90 -5.16 13.46 9.52
CA GLY A 90 -5.74 12.32 10.24
C GLY A 90 -4.70 11.48 10.97
N GLN A 91 -4.99 10.19 11.13
CA GLN A 91 -4.14 9.26 11.87
C GLN A 91 -2.85 8.91 11.12
N TRP A 92 -1.74 8.89 11.86
CA TRP A 92 -0.41 8.47 11.40
C TRP A 92 0.24 7.52 12.41
N GLY A 93 0.11 6.21 12.17
CA GLY A 93 0.62 5.14 13.03
C GLY A 93 -0.48 4.48 13.87
N TYR A 94 -0.13 3.87 14.99
CA TYR A 94 -1.07 2.99 15.72
C TYR A 94 -2.11 3.72 16.59
N SER A 95 -1.86 5.00 16.93
CA SER A 95 -2.74 5.79 17.80
C SER A 95 -3.33 7.00 17.07
N ASN A 96 -4.62 7.28 17.28
CA ASN A 96 -5.25 8.52 16.84
C ASN A 96 -5.16 9.65 17.89
N ASP A 97 -4.51 9.41 19.03
CA ASP A 97 -4.26 10.44 20.05
C ASP A 97 -3.07 11.31 19.62
N GLU A 98 -3.32 12.59 19.32
CA GLU A 98 -2.31 13.56 18.90
C GLU A 98 -1.21 13.81 19.95
N THR A 99 -1.46 13.48 21.22
CA THR A 99 -0.49 13.66 22.30
C THR A 99 0.50 12.50 22.41
N VAL A 100 0.21 11.36 21.78
CA VAL A 100 1.08 10.18 21.76
C VAL A 100 2.03 10.31 20.57
N LEU A 101 3.32 10.46 20.87
CA LEU A 101 4.38 10.54 19.87
C LEU A 101 5.52 9.59 20.27
N ASP A 102 5.80 8.63 19.40
CA ASP A 102 6.91 7.70 19.57
C ASP A 102 7.41 7.16 18.21
N GLN A 103 8.19 6.08 18.24
CA GLN A 103 8.75 5.47 17.02
C GLN A 103 7.71 4.80 16.10
N ALA A 104 6.47 4.59 16.57
CA ALA A 104 5.40 3.87 15.89
C ALA A 104 4.12 4.72 15.69
N THR A 105 4.09 5.96 16.18
CA THR A 105 2.99 6.90 15.91
C THR A 105 3.42 8.37 15.94
N ALA A 106 2.83 9.15 15.03
CA ALA A 106 3.09 10.58 14.86
C ALA A 106 1.82 11.34 14.45
N THR A 107 0.63 10.96 14.92
CA THR A 107 -0.65 11.59 14.53
C THR A 107 -0.65 13.12 14.75
N GLY A 108 -0.21 13.57 15.93
CA GLY A 108 0.00 15.00 16.24
C GLY A 108 1.41 15.52 15.92
N GLY A 109 2.23 14.70 15.26
CA GLY A 109 3.62 15.04 14.93
C GLY A 109 3.74 15.97 13.72
N ASP A 110 4.92 16.54 13.55
CA ASP A 110 5.25 17.32 12.36
C ASP A 110 5.43 16.43 11.12
N ARG A 111 5.58 17.07 9.96
CA ARG A 111 5.72 16.40 8.67
C ARG A 111 6.89 15.41 8.61
N VAL A 112 8.01 15.72 9.28
CA VAL A 112 9.21 14.86 9.28
C VAL A 112 8.98 13.66 10.18
N GLN A 113 8.34 13.86 11.33
CA GLN A 113 7.95 12.77 12.23
C GLN A 113 6.98 11.81 11.54
N LYS A 114 5.96 12.33 10.86
CA LYS A 114 4.99 11.55 10.08
C LYS A 114 5.65 10.73 8.97
N MET A 115 6.50 11.38 8.17
CA MET A 115 7.31 10.71 7.15
C MET A 115 8.17 9.59 7.75
N HIS A 116 8.90 9.85 8.84
CA HIS A 116 9.75 8.84 9.46
C HIS A 116 8.97 7.67 10.05
N VAL A 117 7.78 7.90 10.63
CA VAL A 117 6.92 6.81 11.10
C VAL A 117 6.44 5.96 9.93
N LEU A 118 5.95 6.56 8.84
CA LEU A 118 5.55 5.80 7.64
C LEU A 118 6.72 4.98 7.07
N MET A 119 7.89 5.61 6.87
CA MET A 119 9.09 4.92 6.40
C MET A 119 9.52 3.78 7.33
N ARG A 120 9.33 3.96 8.64
CA ARG A 120 9.60 2.91 9.64
C ARG A 120 8.70 1.71 9.40
N TYR A 121 7.38 1.89 9.30
CA TYR A 121 6.44 0.79 9.00
C TYR A 121 6.75 0.11 7.67
N LEU A 122 7.07 0.86 6.62
CA LEU A 122 7.48 0.29 5.34
C LEU A 122 8.77 -0.55 5.45
N THR A 123 9.70 -0.14 6.31
CA THR A 123 10.97 -0.84 6.52
C THR A 123 10.82 -2.11 7.37
N ILE A 124 10.06 -2.04 8.47
CA ILE A 124 10.00 -3.16 9.43
C ILE A 124 8.77 -4.06 9.24
N GLY A 125 7.70 -3.55 8.63
CA GLY A 125 6.49 -4.33 8.33
C GLY A 125 6.70 -5.38 7.25
N SER A 126 7.79 -5.28 6.47
CA SER A 126 8.14 -6.24 5.41
C SER A 126 6.98 -6.51 4.46
N VAL A 127 6.27 -5.45 4.04
CA VAL A 127 5.08 -5.60 3.22
C VAL A 127 5.48 -6.19 1.86
N ASP A 128 4.97 -7.38 1.58
CA ASP A 128 5.19 -8.10 0.34
C ASP A 128 3.94 -8.91 -0.03
N SER A 129 4.01 -9.69 -1.11
CA SER A 129 2.87 -10.50 -1.57
C SER A 129 2.44 -11.61 -0.59
N PHE A 130 3.28 -11.98 0.38
CA PHE A 130 2.98 -12.99 1.41
C PHE A 130 2.52 -12.35 2.72
N THR A 131 2.88 -11.10 2.97
CA THR A 131 2.48 -10.29 4.13
C THR A 131 1.88 -8.97 3.63
N PRO A 132 0.71 -8.99 2.98
CA PRO A 132 0.14 -7.79 2.35
C PRO A 132 -0.29 -6.76 3.41
N ALA A 133 -0.14 -5.49 3.05
CA ALA A 133 -0.79 -4.41 3.75
C ALA A 133 -2.27 -4.33 3.35
N ARG A 134 -3.03 -3.49 4.04
CA ARG A 134 -4.45 -3.29 3.76
C ARG A 134 -4.68 -1.89 3.21
N LEU A 135 -5.21 -1.81 2.00
CA LEU A 135 -5.69 -0.56 1.40
C LEU A 135 -7.20 -0.46 1.60
N ILE A 136 -7.64 0.58 2.31
CA ILE A 136 -9.05 0.91 2.50
C ILE A 136 -9.35 2.15 1.67
N TYR A 137 -10.10 1.99 0.58
CA TYR A 137 -10.43 3.09 -0.34
C TYR A 137 -11.65 2.77 -1.19
N GLY A 138 -12.42 3.82 -1.53
CA GLY A 138 -13.59 3.70 -2.39
C GLY A 138 -14.65 2.76 -1.79
N GLU A 139 -15.01 1.73 -2.54
CA GLU A 139 -16.00 0.73 -2.11
C GLU A 139 -15.40 -0.40 -1.26
N TYR A 140 -14.08 -0.55 -1.24
CA TYR A 140 -13.34 -1.49 -0.38
C TYR A 140 -13.12 -0.86 0.99
N ALA A 141 -14.21 -0.73 1.73
CA ALA A 141 -14.22 -0.08 3.05
C ALA A 141 -15.23 -0.73 3.99
N PRO A 142 -15.06 -0.61 5.32
CA PRO A 142 -16.04 -1.13 6.27
C PRO A 142 -17.45 -0.56 6.03
N GLY A 143 -18.38 -1.43 5.63
CA GLY A 143 -19.76 -1.03 5.28
C GLY A 143 -19.94 -0.44 3.87
N GLY A 144 -18.91 -0.53 3.01
CA GLY A 144 -18.97 -0.24 1.59
C GLY A 144 -19.78 -1.27 0.80
N VAL A 145 -19.85 -1.11 -0.52
CA VAL A 145 -20.59 -2.03 -1.41
C VAL A 145 -19.83 -3.34 -1.64
N MET A 146 -18.49 -3.32 -1.60
CA MET A 146 -17.70 -4.54 -1.80
C MET A 146 -17.82 -5.46 -0.57
N PRO A 147 -17.77 -6.79 -0.78
CA PRO A 147 -17.86 -7.73 0.33
C PRO A 147 -16.62 -7.71 1.23
N GLN A 148 -15.48 -7.27 0.71
CA GLN A 148 -14.26 -7.02 1.47
C GLN A 148 -14.28 -5.61 2.07
N ASP A 149 -13.79 -5.47 3.30
CA ASP A 149 -13.64 -4.18 3.99
C ASP A 149 -12.30 -3.49 3.69
N HIS A 150 -11.42 -4.13 2.92
CA HIS A 150 -10.15 -3.61 2.42
C HIS A 150 -9.67 -4.45 1.21
N LEU A 151 -8.69 -3.92 0.48
CA LEU A 151 -7.90 -4.66 -0.50
C LEU A 151 -6.55 -5.07 0.10
N PRO A 152 -6.14 -6.35 -0.02
CA PRO A 152 -4.78 -6.75 0.32
C PRO A 152 -3.83 -6.28 -0.78
N VAL A 153 -2.79 -5.53 -0.42
CA VAL A 153 -1.87 -4.89 -1.37
C VAL A 153 -0.41 -5.09 -0.94
N PHE A 154 0.48 -5.18 -1.92
CA PHE A 154 1.89 -4.88 -1.72
C PHE A 154 2.19 -3.47 -2.24
N LEU A 155 3.29 -2.88 -1.80
CA LEU A 155 3.66 -1.51 -2.15
C LEU A 155 4.87 -1.52 -3.07
N GLU A 156 4.82 -0.70 -4.11
CA GLU A 156 5.93 -0.42 -5.01
C GLU A 156 6.32 1.05 -4.97
N ASP A 157 7.61 1.28 -5.18
CA ASP A 157 8.24 2.59 -5.33
C ASP A 157 7.77 3.68 -4.33
N PRO A 158 7.79 3.41 -3.01
CA PRO A 158 7.48 4.44 -2.05
C PRO A 158 8.55 5.53 -2.10
N ASN A 159 8.16 6.69 -2.63
CA ASN A 159 9.02 7.87 -2.70
C ASN A 159 8.41 8.95 -1.82
N ILE A 160 9.14 9.39 -0.80
CA ILE A 160 8.67 10.46 0.08
C ILE A 160 9.75 11.53 0.15
N LEU A 161 9.38 12.75 -0.24
CA LEU A 161 10.26 13.91 -0.28
C LEU A 161 9.73 14.98 0.67
N ALA A 162 10.43 15.17 1.79
CA ALA A 162 10.26 16.37 2.60
C ALA A 162 11.23 17.45 2.09
N ASP A 163 10.71 18.36 1.26
CA ASP A 163 11.48 19.52 0.84
C ASP A 163 11.80 20.41 2.07
N ARG A 164 13.07 20.83 2.15
CA ARG A 164 13.54 21.74 3.20
C ARG A 164 13.02 23.16 3.00
N GLU A 165 12.73 23.56 1.76
CA GLU A 165 12.24 24.89 1.43
C GLU A 165 10.73 25.02 1.66
N THR A 166 10.00 23.91 1.59
CA THR A 166 8.56 23.86 1.90
C THR A 166 8.36 23.51 3.37
N ALA A 167 8.13 24.55 4.18
CA ALA A 167 8.11 24.43 5.65
C ALA A 167 6.86 23.72 6.22
N THR A 168 5.82 23.47 5.41
CA THR A 168 4.50 23.06 5.90
C THR A 168 4.00 21.73 5.36
N SER A 169 4.59 21.18 4.30
CA SER A 169 4.17 19.90 3.73
C SER A 169 5.33 19.00 3.31
N PHE A 170 5.03 17.72 3.15
CA PHE A 170 5.82 16.82 2.32
C PHE A 170 4.95 16.27 1.20
N ASP A 171 5.60 15.92 0.09
CA ASP A 171 4.99 15.24 -1.04
C ASP A 171 5.59 13.85 -1.18
N GLY A 172 4.82 12.91 -1.71
CA GLY A 172 5.29 11.56 -1.97
C GLY A 172 4.38 10.83 -2.94
N SER A 173 4.82 9.68 -3.40
CA SER A 173 4.08 8.78 -4.25
C SER A 173 4.24 7.35 -3.74
N ILE A 174 3.15 6.58 -3.75
CA ILE A 174 3.16 5.16 -3.41
C ILE A 174 2.23 4.44 -4.38
N THR A 175 2.72 3.35 -4.97
CA THR A 175 1.89 2.47 -5.79
C THR A 175 1.43 1.29 -4.97
N PHE A 176 0.12 1.06 -4.92
CA PHE A 176 -0.48 -0.12 -4.30
C PHE A 176 -0.88 -1.11 -5.38
N VAL A 177 -0.41 -2.34 -5.26
CA VAL A 177 -0.72 -3.41 -6.19
C VAL A 177 -1.45 -4.51 -5.44
N GLU A 178 -2.66 -4.84 -5.89
CA GLU A 178 -3.46 -5.89 -5.28
C GLU A 178 -2.72 -7.24 -5.29
N THR A 179 -2.74 -7.92 -4.14
CA THR A 179 -2.24 -9.28 -3.98
C THR A 179 -3.41 -10.25 -4.02
N THR A 180 -3.37 -11.24 -4.91
CA THR A 180 -4.35 -12.33 -4.87
C THR A 180 -3.89 -13.38 -3.85
N ALA A 181 -4.77 -13.74 -2.91
CA ALA A 181 -4.53 -14.90 -2.06
C ALA A 181 -4.64 -16.18 -2.91
N LEU A 182 -3.61 -17.03 -2.89
CA LEU A 182 -3.57 -18.33 -3.56
C LEU A 182 -4.53 -19.38 -2.96
N ASP A 183 -5.36 -19.02 -1.98
CA ASP A 183 -6.26 -19.97 -1.31
C ASP A 183 -7.43 -20.41 -2.21
N GLN A 184 -7.73 -19.63 -3.24
CA GLN A 184 -8.54 -20.07 -4.36
C GLN A 184 -7.69 -20.91 -5.30
N THR A 185 -7.34 -22.11 -4.84
CA THR A 185 -7.00 -23.22 -5.72
C THR A 185 -8.06 -23.25 -6.83
N LEU A 186 -7.69 -22.82 -8.03
CA LEU A 186 -8.44 -23.05 -9.25
C LEU A 186 -8.80 -24.53 -9.25
N SER A 187 -10.07 -24.83 -8.95
CA SER A 187 -10.64 -26.16 -9.10
C SER A 187 -10.83 -26.41 -10.59
N GLY A 188 -9.72 -26.39 -11.33
CA GLY A 188 -9.59 -26.81 -12.72
C GLY A 188 -9.64 -28.32 -12.79
N THR A 189 -10.73 -28.90 -12.30
CA THR A 189 -10.96 -30.34 -12.41
C THR A 189 -11.55 -30.62 -13.79
N GLN A 190 -10.64 -30.96 -14.71
CA GLN A 190 -10.82 -31.84 -15.88
C GLN A 190 -12.06 -31.61 -16.76
N GLN A 191 -11.89 -30.88 -17.86
CA GLN A 191 -12.47 -31.31 -19.13
C GLN A 191 -11.44 -32.19 -19.84
N THR A 192 -11.50 -33.50 -19.58
CA THR A 192 -10.92 -34.49 -20.49
C THR A 192 -11.87 -34.65 -21.67
N PRO A 193 -11.41 -34.50 -22.92
CA PRO A 193 -12.20 -34.87 -24.08
C PRO A 193 -12.12 -36.40 -24.27
N ASP A 194 -13.28 -37.05 -24.30
CA ASP A 194 -13.53 -38.27 -25.09
C ASP A 194 -14.90 -38.11 -25.77
#